data_AF-A0A7Y1V4P1-F1
#
_entry.id   AF-A0A7Y1V4P1-F1
#
_cell.length_a   1.000
_cell.length_b   1.000
_cell.length_c   1.000
_cell.angle_alpha   90.00
_cell.angle_beta   90.00
_cell.angle_gamma   90.00
#
_symmetry.space_group_name_H-M   'P 1'
#
loop_
_entity.id
_entity.type
_entity.pdbx_description
1 polymer ?
#
loop_
_entity_poly.entity_id
_entity_poly.type
_entity_poly.pdbx_seq_one_letter_code
_entity_poly.pdbx_strand_id
1 'polypeptide(L)'
;METDILQKYSQDLVDWLVAFAPKQFLVIPILVVGMWLIKRHLGLFARLMERAGVGAELSGFFISVISIALKFVVILLAAGMIGFQVSSLLGVLVGSVFAIGLALQGFSRQFCSWNNHHFFQALPSW
;
A
#
# COMPACT_ATOMS: atom_id res chain seq x y z
N MET A 1 41.61 26.43 -18.15
CA MET A 1 41.59 25.82 -16.80
C MET A 1 40.27 26.12 -16.08
N GLU A 2 39.84 27.38 -15.91
CA GLU A 2 38.49 27.71 -15.40
C GLU A 2 37.34 27.39 -16.38
N THR A 3 37.61 27.40 -17.69
CA THR A 3 36.62 27.11 -18.74
C THR A 3 36.31 25.61 -18.89
N ASP A 4 37.24 24.74 -18.48
CA ASP A 4 37.15 23.29 -18.63
C ASP A 4 36.21 22.66 -17.58
N ILE A 5 36.21 23.21 -16.36
CA ILE A 5 35.29 22.81 -15.29
C ILE A 5 33.84 23.19 -15.61
N LEU A 6 33.61 24.38 -16.18
CA LEU A 6 32.26 24.85 -16.55
C LEU A 6 31.68 24.05 -17.72
N GLN A 7 32.51 23.68 -18.71
CA GLN A 7 32.09 22.79 -19.78
C GLN A 7 31.79 21.38 -19.30
N LYS A 8 32.57 20.85 -18.35
CA LYS A 8 32.33 19.52 -17.77
C LYS A 8 31.02 19.45 -16.97
N TYR A 9 30.74 20.44 -16.12
CA TYR A 9 29.45 20.54 -15.42
C TYR A 9 28.28 20.75 -16.39
N SER A 10 28.46 21.52 -17.45
CA SER A 10 27.41 21.72 -18.47
C SER A 10 27.13 20.45 -19.28
N GLN A 11 28.14 19.64 -19.60
CA GLN A 11 27.96 18.40 -20.34
C GLN A 11 27.35 17.31 -19.45
N ASP A 12 27.81 17.15 -18.21
CA ASP A 12 27.25 16.18 -17.27
C ASP A 12 25.77 16.49 -16.95
N LEU A 13 25.40 17.77 -16.77
CA LEU A 13 24.01 18.16 -16.52
C LEU A 13 23.10 17.90 -17.73
N VAL A 14 23.59 18.15 -18.95
CA VAL A 14 22.81 17.94 -20.19
C VAL A 14 22.65 16.44 -20.48
N ASP A 15 23.69 15.63 -20.30
CA ASP A 15 23.59 14.17 -20.46
C ASP A 15 22.64 13.57 -19.42
N TRP A 16 22.66 14.06 -18.18
CA TRP A 16 21.72 13.61 -17.15
C TRP A 16 20.28 14.01 -17.48
N LEU A 17 20.06 15.25 -17.96
CA LEU A 17 18.73 15.73 -18.37
C LEU A 17 18.16 14.92 -19.55
N VAL A 18 18.98 14.68 -20.57
CA VAL A 18 18.56 13.96 -21.79
C VAL A 18 18.32 12.47 -21.50
N ALA A 19 19.05 11.88 -20.54
CA ALA A 19 18.81 10.50 -20.11
C ALA A 19 17.60 10.32 -19.17
N PHE A 20 17.25 11.33 -18.37
CA PHE A 20 16.11 11.27 -17.44
C PHE A 20 14.79 11.76 -18.03
N ALA A 21 14.80 12.75 -18.93
CA ALA A 21 13.61 13.30 -19.57
C ALA A 21 12.69 12.25 -20.23
N PRO A 22 13.19 11.24 -20.98
CA PRO A 22 12.31 10.24 -21.58
C PRO A 22 11.72 9.25 -20.56
N LYS A 23 12.38 9.03 -19.40
CA LYS A 23 11.90 8.07 -18.38
C LYS A 23 10.67 8.56 -17.64
N GLN A 24 10.54 9.88 -17.43
CA GLN A 24 9.37 10.44 -16.74
C GLN A 24 8.08 10.36 -17.58
N PHE A 25 8.19 10.36 -18.91
CA PHE A 25 7.04 10.14 -19.80
C PHE A 25 6.45 8.73 -19.69
N LEU A 26 7.25 7.73 -19.33
CA LEU A 26 6.81 6.35 -19.13
C LEU A 26 5.98 6.12 -17.84
N VAL A 27 6.02 7.07 -16.89
CA VAL A 27 5.26 6.97 -15.63
C VAL A 27 3.77 7.27 -15.81
N ILE A 28 3.43 8.16 -16.75
CA ILE A 28 2.03 8.53 -16.99
C ILE A 28 1.19 7.31 -17.38
N PRO A 29 1.59 6.47 -18.37
CA PRO A 29 0.82 5.28 -18.69
C PRO A 29 0.81 4.24 -17.55
N ILE A 30 1.88 4.12 -16.74
CA ILE A 30 1.89 3.18 -15.61
C ILE A 30 0.89 3.56 -14.53
N LEU A 31 0.73 4.85 -14.24
CA LEU A 31 -0.25 5.35 -13.28
C LEU A 31 -1.68 5.11 -13.79
N VAL A 32 -1.92 5.33 -15.08
CA VAL A 32 -3.23 5.10 -15.71
C VAL A 32 -3.58 3.60 -15.71
N VAL A 33 -2.64 2.74 -16.13
CA VAL A 33 -2.82 1.28 -16.13
C VAL A 33 -2.96 0.76 -14.70
N GLY A 34 -2.17 1.26 -13.76
CA GLY A 34 -2.23 0.89 -12.35
C GLY A 34 -3.60 1.21 -11.74
N MET A 35 -4.12 2.42 -11.96
CA MET A 35 -5.45 2.79 -11.47
C MET A 35 -6.57 1.91 -12.06
N TRP A 36 -6.45 1.56 -13.34
CA TRP A 36 -7.39 0.66 -14.01
C TRP A 36 -7.31 -0.77 -13.44
N LEU A 37 -6.10 -1.26 -13.23
CA LEU A 37 -5.83 -2.57 -12.64
C LEU A 37 -6.47 -2.67 -11.25
N ILE A 38 -6.34 -1.62 -10.43
CA ILE A 38 -6.91 -1.56 -9.08
C ILE A 38 -8.42 -1.73 -9.09
N LYS A 39 -9.13 -0.98 -9.95
CA LYS A 39 -10.59 -1.09 -10.06
C LYS A 39 -11.02 -2.51 -10.43
N ARG A 40 -10.30 -3.15 -11.36
CA ARG A 40 -10.61 -4.52 -11.79
C ARG A 40 -10.38 -5.55 -10.69
N HIS A 41 -9.27 -5.44 -9.96
CA HIS A 41 -8.93 -6.41 -8.91
C HIS A 41 -9.86 -6.27 -7.70
N LEU A 42 -10.22 -5.04 -7.31
CA LEU A 42 -11.17 -4.82 -6.22
C LEU A 42 -12.54 -5.45 -6.49
N GLY A 43 -13.02 -5.38 -7.73
CA GLY A 43 -14.27 -6.05 -8.12
C GLY A 43 -14.18 -7.58 -8.04
N LEU A 44 -13.01 -8.17 -8.28
CA LEU A 44 -12.78 -9.61 -8.13
C LEU A 44 -12.79 -10.01 -6.64
N PHE A 45 -12.07 -9.26 -5.79
CA PHE A 45 -12.02 -9.52 -4.35
C PHE A 45 -13.38 -9.40 -3.68
N ALA A 46 -14.19 -8.41 -4.07
CA ALA A 46 -15.56 -8.26 -3.55
C ALA A 46 -16.42 -9.50 -3.85
N ARG A 47 -16.36 -10.01 -5.09
CA ARG A 47 -17.10 -11.23 -5.51
C ARG A 47 -16.61 -12.49 -4.80
N LEU A 48 -15.31 -12.59 -4.51
CA LEU A 48 -14.74 -13.71 -3.77
C LEU A 48 -15.25 -13.73 -2.32
N MET A 49 -15.32 -12.56 -1.67
CA MET A 49 -15.81 -12.47 -0.28
C MET A 49 -17.32 -12.73 -0.17
N GLU A 50 -18.11 -12.28 -1.15
CA GLU A 50 -19.54 -12.57 -1.24
C GLU A 50 -19.78 -14.09 -1.35
N ARG A 51 -19.00 -14.78 -2.18
CA ARG A 51 -19.06 -16.25 -2.30
C ARG A 51 -18.56 -16.99 -1.06
N ALA A 52 -17.63 -16.41 -0.33
CA ALA A 52 -17.10 -16.97 0.91
C ALA A 52 -18.05 -16.80 2.11
N GLY A 53 -19.19 -16.11 1.94
CA GLY A 53 -20.17 -15.88 3.02
C GLY A 53 -19.63 -15.01 4.14
N VAL A 54 -18.63 -14.15 3.85
CA VAL A 54 -18.05 -13.26 4.85
C VAL A 54 -19.03 -12.13 5.16
N GLY A 55 -19.31 -11.90 6.45
CA GLY A 55 -20.22 -10.83 6.89
C GLY A 55 -19.84 -9.46 6.32
N ALA A 56 -20.85 -8.62 6.07
CA ALA A 56 -20.68 -7.34 5.36
C ALA A 56 -19.64 -6.41 6.01
N GLU A 57 -19.56 -6.41 7.34
CA GLU A 57 -18.61 -5.59 8.12
C GLU A 57 -17.16 -6.02 7.88
N LEU A 58 -16.90 -7.33 7.92
CA LEU A 58 -15.56 -7.87 7.68
C LEU A 58 -15.18 -7.76 6.19
N SER A 59 -16.13 -7.97 5.29
CA SER A 59 -15.92 -7.77 3.86
C SER A 59 -15.50 -6.34 3.54
N GLY A 60 -16.19 -5.34 4.11
CA GLY A 60 -15.84 -3.93 3.95
C GLY A 60 -14.44 -3.59 4.48
N PHE A 61 -14.05 -4.17 5.61
CA PHE A 61 -12.71 -4.01 6.18
C PHE A 61 -11.61 -4.53 5.24
N PHE A 62 -11.72 -5.77 4.77
CA PHE A 62 -10.73 -6.36 3.87
C PHE A 62 -10.65 -5.65 2.52
N ILE A 63 -11.79 -5.26 1.94
CA ILE A 63 -11.82 -4.51 0.67
C ILE A 63 -11.09 -3.17 0.83
N SER A 64 -11.26 -2.48 1.96
CA SER A 64 -10.55 -1.24 2.27
C SER A 64 -9.03 -1.45 2.37
N VAL A 65 -8.59 -2.48 3.11
CA VAL A 65 -7.17 -2.81 3.26
C VAL A 65 -6.53 -3.16 1.91
N ILE A 66 -7.18 -4.01 1.11
CA ILE A 66 -6.70 -4.40 -0.23
C ILE A 66 -6.64 -3.18 -1.15
N SER A 67 -7.64 -2.31 -1.11
CA SER A 67 -7.68 -1.06 -1.90
C SER A 67 -6.48 -0.17 -1.61
N ILE A 68 -6.16 0.01 -0.33
CA ILE A 68 -5.00 0.80 0.09
C ILE A 68 -3.70 0.13 -0.33
N ALA A 69 -3.54 -1.18 -0.08
CA ALA A 69 -2.34 -1.93 -0.44
C ALA A 69 -2.04 -1.87 -1.95
N LEU A 70 -3.06 -2.08 -2.79
CA LEU A 70 -2.91 -2.06 -4.24
C LEU A 70 -2.53 -0.67 -4.78
N LYS A 71 -3.08 0.40 -4.19
CA LYS A 71 -2.68 1.78 -4.50
C LYS A 71 -1.22 2.04 -4.15
N PHE A 72 -0.76 1.58 -2.99
CA PHE A 72 0.65 1.72 -2.59
C PHE A 72 1.59 1.02 -3.56
N VAL A 73 1.28 -0.19 -4.04
CA VAL A 73 2.12 -0.89 -5.03
C VAL A 73 2.28 -0.07 -6.30
N VAL A 74 1.18 0.50 -6.83
CA VAL A 74 1.24 1.36 -8.03
C VAL A 74 2.09 2.61 -7.80
N ILE A 75 1.95 3.25 -6.63
CA ILE A 75 2.74 4.44 -6.26
C ILE A 75 4.22 4.08 -6.13
N LEU A 76 4.57 2.95 -5.51
CA LEU A 76 5.95 2.49 -5.36
C LEU A 76 6.61 2.18 -6.71
N LEU A 77 5.86 1.55 -7.63
CA LEU A 77 6.32 1.31 -9.00
C LEU A 77 6.58 2.64 -9.73
N ALA A 78 5.66 3.60 -9.63
CA ALA A 78 5.83 4.92 -10.22
C ALA A 78 7.02 5.67 -9.61
N ALA A 79 7.17 5.66 -8.28
CA ALA A 79 8.26 6.30 -7.57
C ALA A 79 9.64 5.71 -7.96
N GLY A 80 9.73 4.39 -8.12
CA GLY A 80 10.95 3.72 -8.57
C GLY A 80 11.39 4.14 -9.98
N MET A 81 10.44 4.37 -10.89
CA MET A 81 10.75 4.84 -12.25
C MET A 81 11.21 6.30 -12.29
N ILE A 82 10.76 7.12 -11.33
CA ILE A 82 11.18 8.53 -11.16
C ILE A 82 12.60 8.61 -10.56
N GLY A 83 13.12 7.51 -10.00
CA GLY A 83 14.43 7.45 -9.34
C GLY A 83 14.38 7.71 -7.84
N PHE A 84 13.19 7.69 -7.22
CA PHE A 84 13.10 7.70 -5.76
C PHE A 84 13.64 6.38 -5.20
N GLN A 85 14.33 6.46 -4.06
CA GLN A 85 14.82 5.30 -3.34
C GLN A 85 13.64 4.55 -2.68
N VAL A 86 13.05 3.63 -3.44
CA VAL A 86 11.86 2.85 -3.04
C VAL A 86 12.08 2.09 -1.73
N SER A 87 13.33 1.72 -1.42
CA SER A 87 13.72 1.04 -0.18
C SER A 87 13.33 1.81 1.09
N SER A 88 13.49 3.14 1.11
CA SER A 88 13.13 3.97 2.26
C SER A 88 11.61 4.02 2.46
N LEU A 89 10.86 4.11 1.36
CA LEU A 89 9.40 4.07 1.36
C LEU A 89 8.87 2.70 1.82
N LEU A 90 9.52 1.63 1.36
CA LEU A 90 9.21 0.26 1.78
C LEU A 90 9.45 0.05 3.28
N GLY A 91 10.52 0.61 3.85
CA GLY A 91 10.77 0.52 5.29
C GLY A 91 9.62 1.09 6.13
N VAL A 92 9.13 2.27 5.78
CA VAL A 92 7.97 2.91 6.45
C VAL A 92 6.69 2.11 6.23
N LEU A 93 6.47 1.62 5.00
CA LEU A 93 5.29 0.83 4.66
C LEU A 93 5.25 -0.49 5.43
N VAL A 94 6.37 -1.21 5.51
CA VAL A 94 6.49 -2.46 6.26
C VAL A 94 6.23 -2.23 7.75
N GLY A 95 6.80 -1.17 8.33
CA GLY A 95 6.51 -0.80 9.73
C GLY A 95 5.03 -0.47 9.96
N SER A 96 4.39 0.18 8.99
CA SER A 96 2.96 0.52 9.06
C SER A 96 2.06 -0.72 8.94
N VAL A 97 2.37 -1.63 8.00
CA VAL A 97 1.65 -2.91 7.85
C VAL A 97 1.76 -3.75 9.12
N PHE A 98 2.95 -3.78 9.73
CA PHE A 98 3.16 -4.44 11.01
C PHE A 98 2.30 -3.82 12.12
N ALA A 99 2.28 -2.49 12.25
CA ALA A 99 1.46 -1.78 13.23
C ALA A 99 -0.05 -2.03 13.04
N ILE A 100 -0.54 -1.99 11.79
CA ILE A 100 -1.93 -2.33 11.45
C ILE A 100 -2.25 -3.77 11.86
N GLY A 101 -1.34 -4.72 11.58
CA GLY A 101 -1.49 -6.11 11.98
C GLY A 101 -1.61 -6.29 13.50
N LEU A 102 -0.79 -5.56 14.27
CA LEU A 102 -0.87 -5.55 15.73
C LEU A 102 -2.17 -4.94 16.25
N ALA A 103 -2.66 -3.86 15.61
CA ALA A 103 -3.93 -3.23 15.99
C ALA A 103 -5.14 -4.16 15.79
N LEU A 104 -5.14 -5.00 14.75
CA LEU A 104 -6.23 -5.93 14.47
C LEU A 104 -6.33 -7.09 15.46
N GLN A 105 -5.25 -7.43 16.17
CA GLN A 105 -5.33 -8.44 17.23
C GLN A 105 -6.18 -7.98 18.43
N GLY A 106 -6.37 -6.68 18.62
CA GLY A 106 -7.25 -6.14 19.66
C GLY A 106 -8.73 -6.40 19.37
N PHE A 107 -9.12 -6.37 18.09
CA PHE A 107 -10.50 -6.53 17.63
C PHE A 107 -11.08 -7.88 18.10
N SER A 108 -10.42 -9.02 17.83
CA SER A 108 -10.91 -10.35 18.20
C SER A 108 -10.97 -10.60 19.71
N ARG A 109 -9.98 -10.08 20.47
CA ARG A 109 -9.94 -10.19 21.94
C ARG A 109 -11.15 -9.50 22.58
N GLN A 110 -11.60 -8.38 22.02
CA GLN A 110 -12.79 -7.68 22.47
C GLN A 110 -14.07 -8.49 22.25
N PHE A 111 -14.19 -9.23 21.12
CA PHE A 111 -15.36 -10.09 20.86
C PHE A 111 -15.43 -11.32 21.78
N CYS A 112 -14.31 -11.99 22.06
CA CYS A 112 -14.31 -13.16 22.96
C CYS A 112 -14.52 -12.76 24.43
N SER A 113 -14.03 -11.59 24.83
CA SER A 113 -14.19 -11.08 26.20
C SER A 113 -15.67 -10.85 26.55
N TRP A 114 -16.46 -10.31 25.62
CA TRP A 114 -17.88 -10.06 25.85
C TRP A 114 -18.67 -11.35 26.06
N ASN A 115 -18.41 -12.38 25.26
CA ASN A 115 -19.08 -13.68 25.41
C ASN A 115 -18.75 -14.35 26.76
N ASN A 116 -17.59 -14.08 27.34
CA ASN A 116 -17.16 -14.67 28.61
C ASN A 116 -17.75 -13.93 29.83
N HIS A 117 -17.88 -12.60 29.76
CA HIS A 117 -18.39 -11.81 30.89
C HIS A 117 -19.88 -12.07 31.19
N HIS A 118 -20.71 -12.30 30.16
CA HIS A 118 -22.09 -12.76 30.34
C HIS A 118 -22.19 -14.23 30.78
N PHE A 119 -21.18 -15.06 30.48
CA PHE A 119 -21.13 -16.47 30.87
C PHE A 119 -20.79 -16.66 32.36
N PHE A 120 -19.94 -15.79 32.93
CA PHE A 120 -19.55 -15.88 34.34
C PHE A 120 -20.60 -15.35 35.33
N GLN A 121 -21.54 -14.53 34.89
CA GLN A 121 -22.67 -14.09 35.73
C GLN A 121 -23.75 -15.18 35.90
N ALA A 122 -23.68 -16.26 35.13
CA ALA A 122 -24.63 -17.38 35.18
C ALA A 122 -24.17 -18.56 36.06
N LEU A 123 -22.96 -18.50 36.65
CA LEU A 123 -22.49 -19.53 37.57
C LEU A 123 -22.90 -19.18 39.01
N PRO A 124 -23.59 -20.08 39.73
CA PRO A 124 -23.93 -19.85 41.12
C PRO A 124 -22.65 -19.68 41.96
N SER A 125 -22.58 -18.57 42.70
CA SER A 125 -21.59 -18.35 43.74
C SER A 125 -21.85 -19.33 44.88
N TRP A 126 -21.01 -20.36 44.97
CA TRP A 126 -20.87 -21.15 46.20
C TRP A 126 -20.07 -20.34 47.23
#